data_AF-A0A9X2HER8-F1
#
_entry.id   AF-A0A9X2HER8-F1
#
_cell.length_a   1.000
_cell.length_b   1.000
_cell.length_c   1.000
_cell.angle_alpha   90.00
_cell.angle_beta   90.00
_cell.angle_gamma   90.00
#
_symmetry.space_group_name_H-M   'P 1'
#
loop_
_entity.id
_entity.type
_entity.pdbx_description
1 polymer ?
#
loop_
_entity_poly.entity_id
_entity_poly.type
_entity_poly.pdbx_seq_one_letter_code
_entity_poly.pdbx_strand_id
1 'polypeptide(L)'
;MNGATAIATIVATLVGPIVAVAITLWYQSRDQSYQRRLSVFRSLMQWRANWLNPEWVGALNMIPVEFSGRPEILSALTMLLDKLGDRGFAEGGDQLTAAYARAETAFIELVQKLARDLKIDLNGFDPRGRVYAPTGWANEQAAIQSLRAETSAIFRGERSLKIEVTKGRL
;
A
#
# COMPACT_ATOMS: atom_id res chain seq x y z
N MET A 1 21.91 15.33 59.13
CA MET A 1 21.39 14.60 57.95
C MET A 1 21.61 13.12 58.18
N ASN A 2 20.56 12.33 58.26
CA ASN A 2 20.67 10.89 58.53
C ASN A 2 21.21 10.20 57.27
N GLY A 3 22.23 9.35 57.38
CA GLY A 3 22.89 8.72 56.21
C GLY A 3 21.92 8.03 55.23
N ALA A 4 20.77 7.56 55.73
CA ALA A 4 19.68 7.03 54.92
C ALA A 4 19.11 8.01 53.89
N THR A 5 18.98 9.31 54.23
CA THR A 5 18.45 10.31 53.29
C THR A 5 19.46 10.65 52.21
N ALA A 6 20.76 10.63 52.53
CA ALA A 6 21.82 10.86 51.55
C ALA A 6 21.88 9.72 50.52
N ILE A 7 21.81 8.47 50.96
CA ILE A 7 21.76 7.29 50.08
C ILE A 7 20.51 7.36 49.19
N ALA A 8 19.34 7.66 49.74
CA ALA A 8 18.12 7.80 48.96
C ALA A 8 18.21 8.89 47.88
N THR A 9 18.85 10.02 48.18
CA THR A 9 19.00 11.13 47.22
C THR A 9 19.96 10.77 46.08
N ILE A 10 21.07 10.10 46.38
CA ILE A 10 22.04 9.62 45.38
C ILE A 10 21.41 8.55 44.47
N VAL A 11 20.66 7.62 45.06
CA VAL A 11 19.93 6.60 44.29
C VAL A 11 18.88 7.26 43.40
N ALA A 12 18.10 8.22 43.91
CA ALA A 12 17.09 8.90 43.11
C ALA A 12 17.68 9.71 41.94
N THR A 13 18.79 10.40 42.15
CA THR A 13 19.47 11.20 41.11
C THR A 13 20.12 10.35 40.01
N LEU A 14 20.50 9.11 40.32
CA LEU A 14 21.02 8.15 39.33
C LEU A 14 19.91 7.33 38.65
N VAL A 15 18.93 6.84 39.42
CA VAL A 15 17.86 5.97 38.91
C VAL A 15 16.83 6.74 38.09
N GLY A 16 16.51 7.98 38.47
CA GLY A 16 15.53 8.81 37.76
C GLY A 16 15.81 8.94 36.26
N PRO A 17 17.02 9.36 35.84
CA PRO A 17 17.39 9.45 34.43
C PRO A 17 17.35 8.11 33.70
N ILE A 18 17.82 7.03 34.32
CA ILE A 18 17.86 5.69 33.71
C ILE A 18 16.44 5.20 33.39
N VAL A 19 15.52 5.33 34.36
CA VAL A 19 14.12 4.94 34.19
C VAL A 19 13.44 5.81 33.12
N ALA A 20 13.69 7.13 33.12
CA ALA A 20 13.14 8.03 32.12
C ALA A 20 13.59 7.67 30.69
N VAL A 21 14.88 7.37 30.50
CA VAL A 21 15.41 6.94 29.19
C VAL A 21 14.82 5.60 28.78
N ALA A 22 14.70 4.63 29.70
CA ALA A 22 14.11 3.34 29.41
C ALA A 22 12.63 3.44 28.96
N ILE A 23 11.83 4.26 29.65
CA ILE A 23 10.44 4.55 29.27
C ILE A 23 10.39 5.22 27.90
N THR A 24 11.30 6.17 27.63
CA THR A 24 11.36 6.90 26.36
C THR A 24 11.67 5.96 25.20
N LEU A 25 12.69 5.11 25.32
CA LEU A 25 13.06 4.14 24.27
C LEU A 25 11.95 3.11 24.03
N TRP A 26 11.28 2.66 25.09
CA TRP A 26 10.15 1.76 25.00
C TRP A 26 8.95 2.38 24.27
N TYR A 27 8.65 3.65 24.56
CA TYR A 27 7.59 4.39 23.86
C TYR A 27 7.94 4.63 22.39
N GLN A 28 9.17 5.07 22.10
CA GLN A 28 9.63 5.31 20.72
C GLN A 28 9.60 4.05 19.86
N SER A 29 10.05 2.90 20.38
CA SER A 29 10.02 1.64 19.62
C SER A 29 8.59 1.18 19.29
N ARG A 30 7.65 1.36 20.23
CA ARG A 30 6.22 1.09 20.00
C ARG A 30 5.62 2.02 18.94
N ASP A 31 5.93 3.31 19.02
CA ASP A 31 5.45 4.28 18.03
C ASP A 31 5.99 3.97 16.63
N GLN A 32 7.29 3.67 16.49
CA GLN A 32 7.88 3.31 15.19
C GLN A 32 7.19 2.10 14.53
N SER A 33 6.88 1.05 15.30
CA SER A 33 6.15 -0.12 14.76
C SER A 33 4.73 0.23 14.31
N TYR A 34 4.05 1.12 15.04
CA TYR A 34 2.74 1.62 14.63
C TYR A 34 2.85 2.46 13.35
N GLN A 35 3.80 3.39 13.27
CA GLN A 35 3.99 4.25 12.11
C GLN A 35 4.31 3.48 10.83
N ARG A 36 5.15 2.43 10.89
CA ARG A 36 5.44 1.59 9.72
C ARG A 36 4.19 0.88 9.19
N ARG A 37 3.43 0.22 10.07
CA ARG A 37 2.15 -0.41 9.71
C ARG A 37 1.12 0.58 9.18
N LEU A 38 1.06 1.77 9.79
CA LEU A 38 0.20 2.86 9.33
C LEU A 38 0.61 3.37 7.94
N SER A 39 1.90 3.41 7.63
CA SER A 39 2.39 3.83 6.31
C SER A 39 1.98 2.84 5.21
N VAL A 40 2.00 1.53 5.50
CA VAL A 40 1.50 0.48 4.59
C VAL A 40 0.00 0.68 4.34
N PHE A 41 -0.77 0.83 5.43
CA PHE A 41 -2.21 1.07 5.32
C PHE A 41 -2.54 2.33 4.51
N ARG A 42 -1.88 3.47 4.80
CA ARG A 42 -2.07 4.73 4.06
C ARG A 42 -1.76 4.57 2.57
N SER A 43 -0.68 3.88 2.24
CA SER A 43 -0.28 3.64 0.84
C SER A 43 -1.33 2.83 0.08
N LEU A 44 -1.87 1.76 0.70
CA LEU A 44 -2.98 1.00 0.11
C LEU A 44 -4.22 1.85 -0.09
N MET A 45 -4.58 2.67 0.90
CA MET A 45 -5.76 3.53 0.85
C MET A 45 -5.63 4.66 -0.17
N GLN A 46 -4.42 5.21 -0.34
CA GLN A 46 -4.11 6.26 -1.31
C GLN A 46 -4.30 5.76 -2.74
N TRP A 47 -3.87 4.53 -3.03
CA TRP A 47 -3.87 3.96 -4.39
C TRP A 47 -5.00 2.95 -4.62
N ARG A 48 -6.03 2.92 -3.75
CA ARG A 48 -7.11 1.92 -3.81
C ARG A 48 -7.94 1.88 -5.10
N ALA A 49 -7.88 2.93 -5.94
CA ALA A 49 -8.50 2.95 -7.27
C ALA A 49 -7.54 2.62 -8.42
N ASN A 50 -6.25 2.40 -8.15
CA ASN A 50 -5.27 2.03 -9.16
C ASN A 50 -4.36 0.90 -8.65
N TRP A 51 -4.80 -0.33 -8.84
CA TRP A 51 -4.10 -1.52 -8.33
C TRP A 51 -2.84 -1.88 -9.14
N LEU A 52 -2.64 -1.26 -10.30
CA LEU A 52 -1.41 -1.42 -11.10
C LEU A 52 -0.32 -0.43 -10.70
N ASN A 53 -0.61 0.46 -9.75
CA ASN A 53 0.34 1.42 -9.24
C ASN A 53 1.49 0.71 -8.47
N PRO A 54 2.77 1.01 -8.75
CA PRO A 54 3.90 0.38 -8.08
C PRO A 54 3.89 0.55 -6.56
N GLU A 55 3.45 1.71 -6.05
CA GLU A 55 3.35 1.99 -4.63
C GLU A 55 2.26 1.13 -3.95
N TRP A 56 1.17 0.82 -4.65
CA TRP A 56 0.16 -0.12 -4.17
C TRP A 56 0.72 -1.54 -4.05
N VAL A 57 1.41 -2.02 -5.10
CA VAL A 57 2.07 -3.34 -5.11
C VAL A 57 3.15 -3.42 -4.03
N GLY A 58 3.97 -2.37 -3.89
CA GLY A 58 4.98 -2.25 -2.85
C GLY A 58 4.38 -2.33 -1.45
N ALA A 59 3.26 -1.64 -1.21
CA ALA A 59 2.56 -1.68 0.07
C ALA A 59 2.03 -3.09 0.40
N LEU A 60 1.43 -3.80 -0.57
CA LEU A 60 1.03 -5.20 -0.38
C LEU A 60 2.19 -6.09 0.01
N ASN A 61 3.33 -5.94 -0.67
CA ASN A 61 4.53 -6.75 -0.41
C ASN A 61 5.19 -6.43 0.93
N MET A 62 4.90 -5.29 1.55
CA MET A 62 5.38 -4.95 2.89
C MET A 62 4.50 -5.55 4.01
N ILE A 63 3.30 -6.03 3.71
CA ILE A 63 2.40 -6.60 4.73
C ILE A 63 3.03 -7.80 5.46
N PRO A 64 3.66 -8.80 4.79
CA PRO A 64 4.29 -9.92 5.48
C PRO A 64 5.39 -9.50 6.47
N VAL A 65 6.10 -8.40 6.17
CA VAL A 65 7.18 -7.87 7.00
C VAL A 65 6.60 -7.13 8.21
N GLU A 66 5.71 -6.16 7.97
CA GLU A 66 5.20 -5.27 9.02
C GLU A 66 4.09 -5.91 9.88
N PHE A 67 3.44 -6.96 9.38
CA PHE A 67 2.36 -7.68 10.07
C PHE A 67 2.66 -9.17 10.31
N SER A 68 3.94 -9.56 10.38
CA SER A 68 4.41 -10.94 10.58
C SER A 68 3.76 -11.66 11.78
N GLY A 69 3.42 -10.94 12.85
CA GLY A 69 2.74 -11.49 14.05
C GLY A 69 1.20 -11.52 13.97
N ARG A 70 0.60 -11.34 12.79
CA ARG A 70 -0.86 -11.19 12.59
C ARG A 70 -1.39 -12.20 11.55
N PRO A 71 -1.58 -13.48 11.93
CA PRO A 71 -1.94 -14.54 10.98
C PRO A 71 -3.26 -14.26 10.24
N GLU A 72 -4.22 -13.61 10.89
CA GLU A 72 -5.49 -13.24 10.25
C GLU A 72 -5.32 -12.25 9.09
N ILE A 73 -4.35 -11.34 9.18
CA ILE A 73 -4.02 -10.35 8.14
C ILE A 73 -3.29 -11.05 7.00
N LEU A 74 -2.33 -11.91 7.33
CA LEU A 74 -1.58 -12.68 6.33
C LEU A 74 -2.50 -13.62 5.54
N SER A 75 -3.46 -14.26 6.19
CA SER A 75 -4.48 -15.09 5.53
C SER A 75 -5.36 -14.28 4.57
N ALA A 76 -5.77 -13.08 4.97
CA ALA A 76 -6.56 -12.20 4.09
C ALA A 76 -5.73 -11.66 2.92
N LEU A 77 -4.43 -11.40 3.12
CA LEU A 77 -3.51 -11.05 2.05
C LEU A 77 -3.41 -12.19 1.03
N THR A 78 -3.17 -13.43 1.49
CA THR A 78 -3.12 -14.59 0.59
C THR A 78 -4.42 -14.71 -0.21
N MET A 79 -5.58 -14.56 0.44
CA MET A 79 -6.86 -14.59 -0.24
C MET A 79 -6.97 -13.52 -1.33
N LEU A 80 -6.52 -12.29 -1.06
CA LEU A 80 -6.48 -11.23 -2.07
C LEU A 80 -5.54 -11.59 -3.23
N LEU A 81 -4.32 -12.05 -2.95
CA LEU A 81 -3.34 -12.42 -3.96
C LEU A 81 -3.85 -13.57 -4.84
N ASP A 82 -4.53 -14.55 -4.26
CA ASP A 82 -5.17 -15.64 -5.00
C ASP A 82 -6.25 -15.12 -5.96
N LYS A 83 -7.03 -14.11 -5.55
CA LYS A 83 -8.01 -13.48 -6.45
C LYS A 83 -7.35 -12.65 -7.55
N LEU A 84 -6.26 -11.96 -7.26
CA LEU A 84 -5.50 -11.17 -8.24
C LEU A 84 -4.74 -12.06 -9.24
N GLY A 85 -4.40 -13.29 -8.86
CA GLY A 85 -3.77 -14.28 -9.73
C GLY A 85 -4.74 -15.07 -10.62
N ASP A 86 -6.04 -14.77 -10.59
CA ASP A 86 -7.05 -15.49 -11.36
C ASP A 86 -6.93 -15.23 -12.89
N ARG A 87 -7.26 -16.24 -13.69
CA ARG A 87 -7.25 -16.18 -15.16
C ARG A 87 -8.23 -15.15 -15.73
N GLY A 88 -9.23 -14.72 -14.97
CA GLY A 88 -10.14 -13.65 -15.38
C GLY A 88 -9.43 -12.33 -15.73
N PHE A 89 -8.21 -12.09 -15.21
CA PHE A 89 -7.40 -10.94 -15.60
C PHE A 89 -6.74 -11.09 -16.99
N ALA A 90 -6.61 -12.32 -17.51
CA ALA A 90 -6.03 -12.61 -18.81
C ALA A 90 -7.07 -12.68 -19.94
N GLU A 91 -8.31 -13.11 -19.63
CA GLU A 91 -9.35 -13.37 -20.64
C GLU A 91 -10.09 -12.11 -21.14
N GLY A 92 -9.99 -10.99 -20.41
CA GLY A 92 -10.59 -9.71 -20.81
C GLY A 92 -12.13 -9.68 -20.73
N GLY A 93 -12.74 -8.57 -21.13
CA GLY A 93 -14.21 -8.43 -21.22
C GLY A 93 -14.96 -8.58 -19.89
N ASP A 94 -16.11 -9.26 -19.90
CA ASP A 94 -16.96 -9.43 -18.72
C ASP A 94 -16.28 -10.21 -17.58
N GLN A 95 -15.38 -11.13 -17.92
CA GLN A 95 -14.62 -11.88 -16.93
C GLN A 95 -13.62 -11.01 -16.17
N LEU A 96 -13.06 -9.98 -16.83
CA LEU A 96 -12.16 -9.02 -16.20
C LEU A 96 -12.90 -8.23 -15.12
N THR A 97 -14.11 -7.75 -15.43
CA THR A 97 -14.97 -7.03 -14.47
C THR A 97 -15.32 -7.92 -13.27
N ALA A 98 -15.67 -9.18 -13.52
CA ALA A 98 -15.95 -10.15 -12.46
C ALA A 98 -14.71 -10.50 -11.62
N ALA A 99 -13.51 -10.51 -12.21
CA ALA A 99 -12.25 -10.70 -11.50
C ALA A 99 -11.96 -9.53 -10.55
N TYR A 100 -12.12 -8.29 -11.03
CA TYR A 100 -11.98 -7.09 -10.20
C TYR A 100 -12.96 -7.08 -9.02
N ALA A 101 -14.25 -7.39 -9.24
CA ALA A 101 -15.24 -7.41 -8.16
C ALA A 101 -14.94 -8.44 -7.06
N ARG A 102 -14.41 -9.62 -7.44
CA ARG A 102 -13.99 -10.66 -6.50
C ARG A 102 -12.76 -10.24 -5.70
N ALA A 103 -11.75 -9.68 -6.37
CA ALA A 103 -10.56 -9.15 -5.72
C ALA A 103 -10.88 -7.97 -4.80
N GLU A 104 -11.83 -7.11 -5.17
CA GLU A 104 -12.27 -5.98 -4.36
C GLU A 104 -12.89 -6.44 -3.04
N THR A 105 -13.67 -7.51 -3.08
CA THR A 105 -14.26 -8.09 -1.87
C THR A 105 -13.19 -8.63 -0.92
N ALA A 106 -12.16 -9.31 -1.44
CA ALA A 106 -11.01 -9.76 -0.64
C ALA A 106 -10.17 -8.57 -0.11
N PHE A 107 -10.04 -7.51 -0.90
CA PHE A 107 -9.34 -6.29 -0.49
C PHE A 107 -10.06 -5.58 0.68
N ILE A 108 -11.40 -5.51 0.65
CA ILE A 108 -12.20 -4.96 1.74
C ILE A 108 -11.95 -5.73 3.04
N GLU A 109 -11.93 -7.06 2.98
CA GLU A 109 -11.66 -7.89 4.15
C GLU A 109 -10.26 -7.61 4.73
N LEU A 110 -9.25 -7.51 3.86
CA LEU A 110 -7.88 -7.15 4.25
C LEU A 110 -7.84 -5.76 4.92
N VAL A 111 -8.45 -4.75 4.31
CA VAL A 111 -8.49 -3.37 4.84
C VAL A 111 -9.20 -3.31 6.20
N GLN A 112 -10.30 -4.04 6.38
CA GLN A 112 -10.99 -4.12 7.66
C GLN A 112 -10.11 -4.74 8.75
N LYS A 113 -9.37 -5.80 8.44
CA LYS A 113 -8.44 -6.43 9.39
C LYS A 113 -7.27 -5.52 9.74
N LEU A 114 -6.70 -4.83 8.75
CA LEU A 114 -5.64 -3.83 8.94
C LEU A 114 -6.12 -2.66 9.83
N ALA A 115 -7.31 -2.12 9.55
CA ALA A 115 -7.88 -1.02 10.32
C ALA A 115 -8.17 -1.42 11.78
N ARG A 116 -8.71 -2.63 12.01
CA ARG A 116 -8.89 -3.16 13.36
C ARG A 116 -7.57 -3.29 14.13
N ASP A 117 -6.51 -3.79 13.49
CA ASP A 117 -5.18 -3.88 14.10
C ASP A 117 -4.61 -2.50 14.46
N LEU A 118 -4.82 -1.52 13.59
CA LEU A 118 -4.38 -0.13 13.76
C LEU A 118 -5.32 0.71 14.64
N LYS A 119 -6.43 0.14 15.12
CA LYS A 119 -7.50 0.83 15.87
C LYS A 119 -8.05 2.05 15.14
N ILE A 120 -8.11 1.98 13.80
CA ILE A 120 -8.70 3.00 12.95
C ILE A 120 -10.18 2.69 12.82
N ASP A 121 -11.02 3.68 13.16
CA ASP A 121 -12.44 3.57 12.95
C ASP A 121 -12.77 3.84 11.47
N LEU A 122 -13.38 2.84 10.81
CA LEU A 122 -13.88 2.94 9.43
C LEU A 122 -15.40 3.15 9.39
N ASN A 123 -16.05 3.53 10.49
CA ASN A 123 -17.49 3.80 10.52
C ASN A 123 -17.90 4.78 9.40
N GLY A 124 -18.77 4.32 8.49
CA GLY A 124 -19.23 5.07 7.32
C GLY A 124 -18.25 5.13 6.14
N PHE A 125 -17.04 4.58 6.28
CA PHE A 125 -16.10 4.41 5.19
C PHE A 125 -16.35 3.07 4.49
N ASP A 126 -17.06 3.13 3.36
CA ASP A 126 -17.13 1.99 2.44
C ASP A 126 -15.89 2.03 1.52
N PRO A 127 -15.00 1.02 1.55
CA PRO A 127 -13.89 0.95 0.61
C PRO A 127 -14.35 0.79 -0.86
N ARG A 128 -15.62 0.42 -1.12
CA ARG A 128 -16.27 0.48 -2.45
C ARG A 128 -16.83 1.87 -2.77
N GLY A 129 -17.02 2.70 -1.74
CA GLY A 129 -17.57 4.04 -1.86
C GLY A 129 -16.64 4.99 -2.61
N ARG A 130 -17.20 6.14 -3.03
CA ARG A 130 -16.59 7.19 -3.86
C ARG A 130 -15.06 7.29 -3.69
N VAL A 131 -14.31 6.69 -4.61
CA VAL A 131 -12.90 7.05 -4.83
C VAL A 131 -12.89 8.19 -5.83
N TYR A 132 -12.14 9.24 -5.57
CA TYR A 132 -11.84 10.20 -6.61
C TYR A 132 -10.83 9.56 -7.57
N ALA A 133 -11.35 8.95 -8.63
CA ALA A 133 -10.58 8.48 -9.78
C ALA A 133 -10.95 9.37 -10.97
N PRO A 134 -10.22 10.47 -11.21
CA PRO A 134 -10.56 11.38 -12.30
C PRO A 134 -10.46 10.64 -13.64
N THR A 135 -11.49 10.78 -14.47
CA THR A 135 -11.53 10.21 -15.83
C THR A 135 -10.32 10.62 -16.66
N GLY A 136 -9.78 11.83 -16.44
CA GLY A 136 -8.52 12.27 -17.08
C GLY A 136 -7.32 11.36 -16.78
N TRP A 137 -7.17 10.90 -15.54
CA TRP A 137 -6.06 10.03 -15.14
C TRP A 137 -6.20 8.62 -15.72
N ALA A 138 -7.43 8.09 -15.75
CA ALA A 138 -7.70 6.81 -16.40
C ALA A 138 -7.42 6.87 -17.91
N ASN A 139 -7.84 7.96 -18.57
CA ASN A 139 -7.60 8.17 -20.00
C ASN A 139 -6.10 8.32 -20.31
N GLU A 140 -5.36 9.06 -19.49
CA GLU A 140 -3.92 9.23 -19.66
C GLU A 140 -3.17 7.91 -19.49
N GLN A 141 -3.54 7.09 -18.49
CA GLN A 141 -2.95 5.76 -18.33
C GLN A 141 -3.27 4.83 -19.51
N ALA A 142 -4.51 4.81 -19.98
CA ALA A 142 -4.90 4.02 -21.14
C ALA A 142 -4.12 4.46 -22.40
N ALA A 143 -3.94 5.76 -22.60
CA ALA A 143 -3.16 6.32 -23.71
C ALA A 143 -1.67 5.96 -23.61
N ILE A 144 -1.09 6.01 -22.42
CA ILE A 144 0.31 5.59 -22.21
C ILE A 144 0.48 4.10 -22.48
N GLN A 145 -0.47 3.27 -22.04
CA GLN A 145 -0.43 1.82 -22.27
C GLN A 145 -0.54 1.49 -23.76
N SER A 146 -1.47 2.12 -24.48
CA SER A 146 -1.61 1.91 -25.92
C SER A 146 -0.36 2.37 -26.66
N LEU A 147 0.17 3.56 -26.34
CA LEU A 147 1.41 4.07 -26.93
C LEU A 147 2.59 3.12 -26.72
N ARG A 148 2.76 2.56 -25.51
CA ARG A 148 3.80 1.58 -25.21
C ARG A 148 3.64 0.30 -26.05
N ALA A 149 2.42 -0.20 -26.19
CA ALA A 149 2.15 -1.38 -27.00
C ALA A 149 2.46 -1.13 -28.49
N GLU A 150 2.03 0.00 -29.02
CA GLU A 150 2.22 0.36 -30.43
C GLU A 150 3.68 0.64 -30.78
N THR A 151 4.39 1.41 -29.94
CA THR A 151 5.83 1.67 -30.12
C THR A 151 6.63 0.38 -30.05
N SER A 152 6.29 -0.52 -29.12
CA SER A 152 6.93 -1.83 -29.02
C SER A 152 6.69 -2.69 -30.26
N ALA A 153 5.48 -2.67 -30.84
CA ALA A 153 5.18 -3.36 -32.09
C ALA A 153 5.98 -2.78 -33.28
N ILE A 154 6.19 -1.45 -33.32
CA ILE A 154 7.04 -0.82 -34.33
C ILE A 154 8.49 -1.28 -34.20
N PHE A 155 9.06 -1.29 -32.99
CA PHE A 155 10.44 -1.72 -32.77
C PHE A 155 10.66 -3.21 -33.02
N ARG A 156 9.65 -4.05 -32.82
CA ARG A 156 9.69 -5.47 -33.21
C ARG A 156 9.50 -5.72 -34.71
N GLY A 157 9.18 -4.70 -35.50
CA GLY A 157 8.90 -4.82 -36.93
C GLY A 157 7.51 -5.38 -37.25
N GLU A 158 6.63 -5.53 -36.24
CA GLU A 158 5.24 -5.98 -36.40
C GLU A 158 4.34 -4.88 -36.99
N ARG A 159 4.75 -3.62 -36.88
CA ARG A 159 4.03 -2.44 -37.40
C ARG A 159 4.99 -1.45 -38.05
N SER A 160 4.55 -0.77 -39.11
CA SER A 160 5.33 0.30 -39.76
C SER A 160 4.86 1.69 -39.31
N LEU A 161 5.82 2.59 -39.11
CA LEU A 161 5.55 4.00 -38.83
C LEU A 161 5.33 4.73 -40.16
N LYS A 162 4.16 5.35 -40.36
CA LYS A 162 3.92 6.20 -41.54
C LYS A 162 4.64 7.53 -41.35
N ILE A 163 5.51 7.87 -42.29
CA ILE A 163 6.25 9.15 -42.33
C ILE A 163 5.94 9.86 -43.64
N GLU A 164 5.54 11.12 -43.55
CA GLU A 164 5.35 12.00 -44.70
C GLU A 164 6.55 12.96 -44.79
N VAL A 165 7.36 12.83 -45.84
CA VAL A 165 8.55 13.66 -46.05
C VAL A 165 8.15 14.89 -46.86
N THR A 166 8.05 16.05 -46.21
CA THR A 166 7.87 17.32 -46.90
C THR A 166 9.24 17.87 -47.31
N LYS A 167 9.45 18.13 -48.61
CA LYS A 167 10.68 18.78 -49.09
C LYS A 167 10.76 20.20 -48.51
N GLY A 168 11.79 20.45 -47.70
CA GLY A 168 12.15 21.80 -47.28
C GLY A 168 12.49 22.64 -48.51
N ARG A 169 11.80 23.78 -48.66
CA ARG A 169 12.08 24.74 -49.72
C ARG A 169 13.40 25.45 -49.37
N LEU A 170 14.48 25.03 -50.02
CA LEU A 170 15.74 25.79 -50.07
C LEU A 170 15.57 27.03 -50.96
#